data_AF-A0A151R1V8-F1
#
_entry.id   AF-A0A151R1V8-F1
#
_cell.length_a   1.000
_cell.length_b   1.000
_cell.length_c   1.000
_cell.angle_alpha   90.00
_cell.angle_beta   90.00
_cell.angle_gamma   90.00
#
_symmetry.space_group_name_H-M   'P 1'
#
loop_
_entity.id
_entity.type
_entity.pdbx_description
1 polymer ?
#
loop_
_entity_poly.entity_id
_entity_poly.type
_entity_poly.pdbx_seq_one_letter_code
_entity_poly.pdbx_strand_id
1 'polypeptide(L)'
;LWEVVENGSNPAPLLDNPTMAQLRFHSDEVAKDGRALAIIQAVVHDDVFIMILILDIAKEAWDKLKEEFQGSERTRRMKVLNLRREFEAIKMKEVETMKEFADRLSKVVTQIRLLGEELSDQQVMEKILVCLPERFESKISSLEVNKDFSHISISELVNALQA
;
A
#
# COMPACT_ATOMS: atom_id res chain seq x y z
N LEU A 1 -5.77 -19.03 5.68
CA LEU A 1 -4.46 -18.91 6.34
C LEU A 1 -4.08 -17.44 6.54
N TRP A 2 -4.21 -16.57 5.53
CA TRP A 2 -3.94 -15.12 5.67
C TRP A 2 -4.65 -14.46 6.86
N GLU A 3 -5.95 -14.71 7.05
CA GLU A 3 -6.72 -14.26 8.23
C GLU A 3 -6.02 -14.54 9.57
N VAL A 4 -5.40 -15.73 9.71
CA VAL A 4 -4.68 -16.13 10.92
C VAL A 4 -3.36 -15.37 11.08
N VAL A 5 -2.69 -15.09 9.97
CA VAL A 5 -1.45 -14.30 9.95
C VAL A 5 -1.73 -12.84 10.33
N GLU A 6 -2.83 -12.27 9.84
CA GLU A 6 -3.18 -10.86 10.06
C GLU A 6 -3.78 -10.64 11.45
N ASN A 7 -4.80 -11.43 11.81
CA ASN A 7 -5.63 -11.23 12.99
C ASN A 7 -5.27 -12.15 14.17
N GLY A 8 -4.51 -13.21 13.91
CA GLY A 8 -4.18 -14.24 14.90
C GLY A 8 -5.18 -15.39 14.87
N SER A 9 -4.77 -16.53 15.44
CA SER A 9 -5.65 -17.68 15.58
C SER A 9 -6.51 -17.53 16.85
N ASN A 10 -7.83 -17.65 16.72
CA ASN A 10 -8.76 -17.70 17.85
C ASN A 10 -9.90 -18.68 17.56
N PRO A 11 -9.62 -19.99 17.52
CA PRO A 11 -10.63 -20.99 17.25
C PRO A 11 -11.66 -21.03 18.38
N ALA A 12 -12.95 -21.06 18.01
CA ALA A 12 -14.03 -21.15 19.00
C ALA A 12 -13.89 -22.41 19.87
N PRO A 13 -14.15 -22.31 21.18
CA PRO A 13 -14.12 -23.47 22.07
C PRO A 13 -15.16 -24.50 21.64
N LEU A 14 -14.85 -25.77 21.86
CA LEU A 14 -15.79 -26.86 21.62
C LEU A 14 -16.98 -26.76 22.60
N LEU A 15 -18.17 -27.09 22.10
CA LEU A 15 -19.38 -27.23 22.92
C LEU A 15 -19.35 -28.55 23.71
N ASP A 16 -20.17 -28.65 24.75
CA ASP A 16 -20.38 -29.90 25.48
C ASP A 16 -20.98 -30.97 24.56
N ASN A 17 -20.35 -32.16 24.50
CA ASN A 17 -20.64 -33.28 23.59
C ASN A 17 -20.52 -32.93 22.08
N PRO A 18 -19.30 -32.65 21.59
CA PRO A 18 -19.08 -32.36 20.18
C PRO A 18 -19.23 -33.62 19.32
N THR A 19 -19.80 -33.46 18.14
CA THR A 19 -19.80 -34.48 17.09
C THR A 19 -18.40 -34.68 16.50
N MET A 20 -18.16 -35.83 15.87
CA MET A 20 -16.91 -36.11 15.13
C MET A 20 -16.60 -35.05 14.06
N ALA A 21 -17.63 -34.47 13.42
CA ALA A 21 -17.45 -33.41 12.44
C ALA A 21 -16.95 -32.11 13.09
N GLN A 22 -17.50 -31.75 14.26
CA GLN A 22 -17.07 -30.56 15.02
C GLN A 22 -15.65 -30.71 15.57
N LEU A 23 -15.27 -31.92 16.02
CA LEU A 23 -13.90 -32.21 16.45
C LEU A 23 -12.89 -32.04 15.31
N ARG A 24 -13.19 -32.57 14.13
CA ARG A 24 -12.34 -32.42 12.94
C ARG A 24 -12.19 -30.97 12.52
N PHE A 25 -13.31 -30.25 12.45
CA PHE A 25 -13.29 -28.83 12.10
C PHE A 25 -12.45 -28.01 13.08
N HIS A 26 -12.65 -28.18 14.39
CA HIS A 26 -11.86 -27.48 15.40
C HIS A 26 -10.37 -27.81 15.29
N SER A 27 -10.01 -29.08 15.10
CA SER A 27 -8.63 -29.49 14.87
C SER A 27 -8.03 -28.80 13.64
N ASP A 28 -8.78 -28.70 12.55
CA ASP A 28 -8.34 -28.02 11.34
C ASP A 28 -8.13 -26.52 11.55
N GLU A 29 -9.01 -25.86 12.31
CA GLU A 29 -8.87 -24.45 12.69
C GLU A 29 -7.62 -24.21 13.53
N VAL A 30 -7.39 -25.02 14.58
CA VAL A 30 -6.19 -24.94 15.43
C VAL A 30 -4.92 -25.15 14.59
N ALA A 31 -4.93 -26.11 13.66
CA ALA A 31 -3.79 -26.38 12.79
C ALA A 31 -3.51 -25.29 11.75
N LYS A 32 -4.38 -24.28 11.57
CA LYS A 32 -4.12 -23.18 10.61
C LYS A 32 -2.92 -22.34 11.03
N ASP A 33 -2.73 -22.11 12.33
CA ASP A 33 -1.64 -21.26 12.83
C ASP A 33 -0.27 -21.87 12.51
N GLY A 34 -0.04 -23.12 12.94
CA GLY A 34 1.20 -23.83 12.64
C GLY A 34 1.47 -23.99 11.13
N ARG A 35 0.42 -24.20 10.32
CA ARG A 35 0.55 -24.23 8.84
C ARG A 35 0.99 -22.87 8.29
N ALA A 36 0.40 -21.79 8.79
CA ALA A 36 0.77 -20.43 8.36
C ALA A 36 2.20 -20.08 8.78
N LEU A 37 2.60 -20.42 10.02
CA LEU A 37 3.95 -20.21 10.52
C LEU A 37 4.99 -20.97 9.67
N ALA A 38 4.74 -22.25 9.39
CA ALA A 38 5.63 -23.08 8.58
C ALA A 38 5.81 -22.50 7.16
N ILE A 39 4.74 -21.96 6.56
CA ILE A 39 4.84 -21.29 5.26
C ILE A 39 5.69 -20.04 5.35
N ILE A 40 5.48 -19.17 6.35
CA ILE A 40 6.28 -17.95 6.56
C ILE A 40 7.75 -18.32 6.71
N GLN A 41 8.07 -19.31 7.54
CA GLN A 41 9.43 -19.77 7.80
C GLN A 41 10.11 -20.39 6.56
N ALA A 42 9.35 -21.07 5.69
CA ALA A 42 9.90 -21.73 4.51
C ALA A 42 10.23 -20.80 3.34
N VAL A 43 9.64 -19.60 3.28
CA VAL A 43 9.81 -18.67 2.15
C VAL A 43 10.81 -17.54 2.41
N VAL A 44 11.23 -17.37 3.66
CA VAL A 44 12.21 -16.33 4.04
C VAL A 44 13.64 -16.84 3.88
N HIS A 45 14.58 -15.91 3.71
CA HIS A 45 16.02 -16.23 3.69
C HIS A 45 16.50 -16.68 5.08
N ASP A 46 17.59 -17.46 5.15
CA ASP A 46 18.10 -18.05 6.41
C ASP A 46 18.30 -17.02 7.54
N ASP A 47 18.86 -15.85 7.22
CA ASP A 47 19.06 -14.77 8.21
C ASP A 47 17.73 -14.27 8.80
N VAL A 48 16.70 -14.20 7.97
CA VAL A 48 15.35 -13.77 8.35
C VAL A 48 14.63 -14.88 9.09
N PHE A 49 14.85 -16.14 8.71
CA PHE A 49 14.35 -17.31 9.41
C PHE A 49 14.86 -17.35 10.86
N ILE A 50 16.16 -17.15 11.07
CA ILE A 50 16.76 -17.10 12.42
C ILE A 50 16.09 -16.04 13.30
N MET A 51 15.74 -14.88 12.72
CA MET A 51 15.06 -13.80 13.44
C MET A 51 13.66 -14.20 13.96
N ILE A 52 12.92 -15.04 13.22
CA ILE A 52 11.55 -15.45 13.59
C ILE A 52 11.46 -16.87 14.15
N LEU A 53 12.58 -17.58 14.27
CA LEU A 53 12.62 -19.00 14.66
C LEU A 53 12.02 -19.26 16.03
N ILE A 54 12.19 -18.33 16.97
CA ILE A 54 11.72 -18.48 18.37
C ILE A 54 10.23 -18.15 18.55
N LEU A 55 9.54 -17.76 17.47
CA LEU A 55 8.15 -17.32 17.52
C LEU A 55 7.23 -18.50 17.20
N ASP A 56 6.34 -18.81 18.12
CA ASP A 56 5.46 -19.98 18.04
C ASP A 56 4.15 -19.69 17.30
N ILE A 57 3.83 -18.41 17.07
CA ILE A 57 2.57 -17.96 16.49
C ILE A 57 2.82 -17.27 15.15
N ALA A 58 2.06 -17.66 14.12
CA ALA A 58 2.20 -17.09 12.77
C ALA A 58 2.05 -15.55 12.75
N LYS A 59 1.13 -15.03 13.56
CA LYS A 59 0.93 -13.58 13.73
C LYS A 59 2.15 -12.88 14.31
N GLU A 60 2.80 -13.45 15.33
CA GLU A 60 3.98 -12.85 15.95
C GLU A 60 5.15 -12.81 14.97
N ALA A 61 5.38 -13.92 14.25
CA ALA A 61 6.36 -13.97 13.17
C ALA A 61 6.10 -12.90 12.11
N TRP A 62 4.85 -12.74 11.68
CA TRP A 62 4.46 -11.72 10.72
C TRP A 62 4.62 -10.28 11.25
N ASP A 63 4.22 -10.03 12.50
CA ASP A 63 4.36 -8.74 13.15
C ASP A 63 5.85 -8.37 13.32
N LYS A 64 6.72 -9.35 13.61
CA LYS A 64 8.18 -9.14 13.67
C LYS A 64 8.78 -8.81 12.31
N LEU A 65 8.37 -9.52 11.25
CA LEU A 65 8.79 -9.22 9.88
C LEU A 65 8.34 -7.81 9.46
N LYS A 66 7.11 -7.43 9.80
CA LYS A 66 6.62 -6.06 9.54
C LYS A 66 7.45 -5.02 10.28
N GLU A 67 7.76 -5.25 11.56
CA GLU A 67 8.59 -4.33 12.34
C GLU A 67 9.99 -4.17 11.73
N GLU A 68 10.65 -5.26 11.36
CA GLU A 68 12.01 -5.23 10.81
C GLU A 68 12.07 -4.51 9.45
N PHE A 69 11.17 -4.86 8.53
CA PHE A 69 11.26 -4.38 7.14
C PHE A 69 10.47 -3.11 6.86
N GLN A 70 9.36 -2.86 7.58
CA GLN A 70 8.57 -1.64 7.41
C GLN A 70 8.94 -0.57 8.46
N GLY A 71 9.59 -0.98 9.54
CA GLY A 71 9.82 -0.18 10.74
C GLY A 71 8.62 -0.22 11.69
N SER A 72 8.78 0.40 12.86
CA SER A 72 7.68 0.55 13.82
C SER A 72 6.47 1.25 13.20
N GLU A 73 5.28 1.01 13.76
CA GLU A 73 4.06 1.71 13.35
C GLU A 73 4.21 3.23 13.41
N ARG A 74 4.92 3.75 14.41
CA ARG A 74 5.26 5.17 14.54
C ARG A 74 6.11 5.66 13.36
N THR A 75 7.13 4.90 12.99
CA THR A 75 7.99 5.22 11.84
C THR A 75 7.18 5.21 10.54
N ARG A 76 6.29 4.23 10.37
CA ARG A 76 5.39 4.15 9.21
C ARG A 76 4.47 5.35 9.12
N ARG A 77 3.79 5.73 10.22
CA ARG A 77 2.94 6.93 10.28
C ARG A 77 3.73 8.20 9.95
N MET A 78 4.95 8.32 10.45
CA MET A 78 5.80 9.48 10.15
C MET A 78 6.21 9.53 8.67
N LYS A 79 6.54 8.38 8.06
CA LYS A 79 6.80 8.29 6.62
C LYS A 79 5.60 8.75 5.80
N VAL A 80 4.39 8.27 6.12
CA VAL A 80 3.14 8.70 5.47
C VAL A 80 2.95 10.22 5.59
N LEU A 81 3.10 10.77 6.80
CA LEU A 81 2.93 12.20 7.02
C LEU A 81 3.92 13.04 6.21
N ASN A 82 5.18 12.61 6.12
CA ASN A 82 6.19 13.30 5.32
C ASN A 82 5.88 13.21 3.82
N LEU A 83 5.43 12.05 3.32
CA LEU A 83 5.03 11.89 1.93
C LEU A 83 3.80 12.72 1.59
N ARG A 84 2.81 12.82 2.49
CA ARG A 84 1.66 13.72 2.32
C ARG A 84 2.11 15.18 2.25
N ARG A 85 3.04 15.61 3.11
CA ARG A 85 3.64 16.95 3.02
C ARG A 85 4.38 17.18 1.71
N GLU A 86 5.14 16.19 1.24
CA GLU A 86 5.85 16.26 -0.04
C GLU A 86 4.87 16.34 -1.20
N PHE A 87 3.82 15.53 -1.19
CA PHE A 87 2.73 15.60 -2.16
C PHE A 87 2.13 17.00 -2.15
N GLU A 88 1.77 17.55 -0.99
CA GLU A 88 1.19 18.90 -0.93
C GLU A 88 2.15 20.00 -1.40
N ALA A 89 3.42 19.89 -1.07
CA ALA A 89 4.44 20.88 -1.43
C ALA A 89 4.95 20.74 -2.87
N ILE A 90 4.67 19.62 -3.55
CA ILE A 90 5.17 19.39 -4.90
C ILE A 90 4.61 20.46 -5.83
N LYS A 91 5.50 21.06 -6.62
CA LYS A 91 5.18 21.96 -7.72
C LYS A 91 6.15 21.67 -8.86
N MET A 92 5.68 21.87 -10.08
CA MET A 92 6.54 21.78 -11.24
C MET A 92 7.45 23.02 -11.30
N LYS A 93 8.73 22.82 -11.57
CA LYS A 93 9.70 23.94 -11.67
C LYS A 93 9.61 24.62 -13.04
N GLU A 94 10.14 25.84 -13.13
CA GLU A 94 10.11 26.62 -14.38
C GLU A 94 10.83 25.96 -15.57
N VAL A 95 11.89 25.21 -15.31
CA VAL A 95 12.69 24.54 -16.34
C VAL A 95 12.47 23.02 -16.40
N GLU A 96 11.58 22.50 -15.55
CA GLU A 96 11.26 21.07 -15.51
C GLU A 96 10.34 20.71 -16.68
N THR A 97 10.57 19.57 -17.29
CA THR A 97 9.70 19.01 -18.33
C THR A 97 8.47 18.34 -17.71
N MET A 98 7.38 18.22 -18.47
CA MET A 98 6.16 17.58 -17.98
C MET A 98 6.40 16.14 -17.52
N LYS A 99 7.27 15.41 -18.24
CA LYS A 99 7.65 14.04 -17.91
C LYS A 99 8.41 13.96 -16.58
N GLU A 100 9.43 14.80 -16.37
CA GLU A 100 10.20 14.80 -15.12
C GLU A 100 9.31 15.12 -13.91
N PHE A 101 8.38 16.07 -14.06
CA PHE A 101 7.41 16.38 -13.02
C PHE A 101 6.46 15.20 -12.75
N ALA A 102 5.89 14.59 -13.80
CA ALA A 102 5.00 13.44 -13.67
C ALA A 102 5.70 12.24 -13.01
N ASP A 103 6.95 11.95 -13.36
CA ASP A 103 7.75 10.87 -12.76
C ASP A 103 7.99 11.13 -11.26
N ARG A 104 8.31 12.37 -10.87
CA ARG A 104 8.45 12.78 -9.46
C ARG A 104 7.14 12.62 -8.69
N LEU A 105 6.03 13.12 -9.23
CA LEU A 105 4.71 12.99 -8.61
C LEU A 105 4.31 11.52 -8.46
N SER A 106 4.46 10.73 -9.52
CA SER A 106 4.15 9.31 -9.54
C SER A 106 4.92 8.52 -8.47
N LYS A 107 6.20 8.87 -8.26
CA LYS A 107 7.00 8.27 -7.19
C LYS A 107 6.40 8.53 -5.80
N VAL A 108 6.00 9.76 -5.50
CA VAL A 108 5.38 10.12 -4.22
C VAL A 108 4.03 9.41 -4.05
N VAL A 109 3.16 9.47 -5.07
CA VAL A 109 1.85 8.80 -5.09
C VAL A 109 1.98 7.29 -4.85
N THR A 110 2.92 6.65 -5.54
CA THR A 110 3.17 5.21 -5.42
C THR A 110 3.62 4.86 -4.01
N GLN A 111 4.52 5.65 -3.41
CA GLN A 111 4.99 5.42 -2.04
C GLN A 111 3.87 5.60 -1.00
N ILE A 112 2.97 6.57 -1.18
CA ILE A 112 1.79 6.74 -0.32
C ILE A 112 0.89 5.51 -0.40
N ARG A 113 0.54 5.06 -1.62
CA ARG A 113 -0.31 3.89 -1.85
C ARG A 113 0.30 2.59 -1.31
N LEU A 114 1.61 2.40 -1.48
CA LEU A 114 2.33 1.23 -0.94
C LEU A 114 2.31 1.16 0.59
N LEU A 115 2.15 2.29 1.27
CA LEU A 115 2.00 2.36 2.73
C LEU A 115 0.56 2.14 3.20
N GLY A 116 -0.36 1.81 2.28
CA GLY A 116 -1.76 1.49 2.57
C GLY A 116 -2.68 2.70 2.64
N GLU A 117 -2.22 3.88 2.21
CA GLU A 117 -3.04 5.10 2.20
C GLU A 117 -3.77 5.24 0.86
N GLU A 118 -5.05 5.60 0.95
CA GLU A 118 -5.85 5.89 -0.24
C GLU A 118 -5.52 7.29 -0.76
N LEU A 119 -5.19 7.35 -2.05
CA LEU A 119 -5.00 8.60 -2.80
C LEU A 119 -5.58 8.35 -4.19
N SER A 120 -6.74 8.95 -4.47
CA SER A 120 -7.50 8.67 -5.69
C SER A 120 -6.82 9.25 -6.93
N ASP A 121 -7.09 8.67 -8.10
CA ASP A 121 -6.56 9.21 -9.36
C ASP A 121 -7.07 10.63 -9.64
N GLN A 122 -8.29 10.95 -9.19
CA GLN A 122 -8.84 12.30 -9.26
C GLN A 122 -7.99 13.29 -8.45
N GLN A 123 -7.61 12.95 -7.21
CA GLN A 123 -6.76 13.81 -6.38
C GLN A 123 -5.38 14.03 -7.04
N VAL A 124 -4.82 13.00 -7.67
CA VAL A 124 -3.55 13.12 -8.41
C VAL A 124 -3.70 14.01 -9.64
N MET A 125 -4.82 13.92 -10.34
CA MET A 125 -5.11 14.74 -11.53
C MET A 125 -5.29 16.21 -11.18
N GLU A 126 -6.13 16.51 -10.19
CA GLU A 126 -6.29 17.85 -9.63
C GLU A 126 -4.94 18.41 -9.18
N LYS A 127 -4.11 17.56 -8.55
CA LYS A 127 -2.77 17.96 -8.14
C LYS A 127 -1.89 18.35 -9.31
N ILE A 128 -1.91 17.59 -10.41
CA ILE A 128 -1.16 17.95 -11.63
C ILE A 128 -1.57 19.35 -12.07
N LEU A 129 -2.86 19.57 -12.32
CA LEU A 129 -3.38 20.84 -12.87
C LEU A 129 -3.00 22.05 -12.01
N VAL A 130 -3.09 21.95 -10.68
CA VAL A 130 -2.78 23.06 -9.75
C VAL A 130 -1.27 23.32 -9.60
N CYS A 131 -0.42 22.37 -10.00
CA CYS A 131 1.03 22.45 -9.81
C CYS A 131 1.80 22.86 -11.06
N LEU A 132 1.12 23.03 -12.19
CA LEU A 132 1.73 23.45 -13.44
C LEU A 132 2.03 24.95 -13.44
N PRO A 133 3.12 25.41 -14.06
CA PRO A 133 3.42 26.83 -14.19
C PRO A 133 2.56 27.49 -15.28
N GLU A 134 2.49 28.83 -15.27
CA GLU A 134 1.64 29.62 -16.16
C GLU A 134 1.85 29.34 -17.66
N ARG A 135 3.03 28.84 -18.06
CA ARG A 135 3.30 28.44 -19.46
C ARG A 135 2.39 27.33 -19.98
N PHE A 136 1.71 26.59 -19.10
CA PHE A 136 0.75 25.55 -19.48
C PHE A 136 -0.70 26.03 -19.56
N GLU A 137 -1.01 27.27 -19.16
CA GLU A 137 -2.39 27.80 -19.10
C GLU A 137 -3.13 27.65 -20.44
N SER A 138 -2.48 28.01 -21.55
CA SER A 138 -3.07 27.87 -22.88
C SER A 138 -3.45 26.43 -23.25
N LYS A 139 -2.65 25.44 -22.81
CA LYS A 139 -2.95 24.02 -23.02
C LYS A 139 -4.07 23.55 -22.10
N ILE A 140 -4.10 24.00 -20.85
CA ILE A 140 -5.16 23.68 -19.88
C ILE A 140 -6.50 24.21 -20.39
N SER A 141 -6.59 25.48 -20.79
CA SER A 141 -7.83 26.05 -21.35
C SER A 141 -8.29 25.31 -22.61
N SER A 142 -7.34 24.89 -23.46
CA SER A 142 -7.66 24.08 -24.65
C SER A 142 -8.20 22.69 -24.28
N LEU A 143 -7.74 22.10 -23.17
CA LEU A 143 -8.25 20.82 -22.67
C LEU A 143 -9.64 20.97 -22.06
N GLU A 144 -9.89 22.04 -21.31
CA GLU A 144 -11.22 22.35 -20.74
C GLU A 144 -12.32 22.47 -21.79
N VAL A 145 -12.00 23.03 -22.95
CA VAL A 145 -12.96 23.19 -24.04
C VAL A 145 -13.22 21.88 -24.78
N ASN A 146 -12.20 21.02 -24.89
CA ASN A 146 -12.23 19.87 -25.82
C ASN A 146 -12.38 18.50 -25.14
N LYS A 147 -12.23 18.40 -23.81
CA LYS A 147 -12.29 17.12 -23.09
C LYS A 147 -13.09 17.24 -21.80
N ASP A 148 -13.90 16.21 -21.56
CA ASP A 148 -14.52 16.00 -20.26
C ASP A 148 -13.50 15.38 -19.29
N PHE A 149 -13.11 16.14 -18.26
CA PHE A 149 -12.17 15.68 -17.24
C PHE A 149 -12.71 14.54 -16.37
N SER A 150 -14.01 14.26 -16.41
CA SER A 150 -14.59 13.15 -15.65
C SER A 150 -14.15 11.77 -16.18
N HIS A 151 -13.61 11.70 -17.40
CA HIS A 151 -13.26 10.45 -18.07
C HIS A 151 -11.81 10.36 -18.58
N ILE A 152 -11.00 11.40 -18.40
CA ILE A 152 -9.59 11.37 -18.83
C ILE A 152 -8.74 10.58 -17.83
N SER A 153 -7.82 9.75 -18.32
CA SER A 153 -6.81 9.12 -17.45
C SER A 153 -5.63 10.05 -17.15
N ILE A 154 -4.90 9.80 -16.06
CA ILE A 154 -3.67 10.54 -15.73
C ILE A 154 -2.66 10.49 -16.89
N SER A 155 -2.50 9.33 -17.54
CA SER A 155 -1.60 9.19 -18.68
C SER A 155 -2.00 10.03 -19.87
N GLU A 156 -3.30 10.11 -20.19
CA GLU A 156 -3.79 10.94 -21.29
C GLU A 156 -3.63 12.42 -20.99
N LEU A 157 -3.85 12.84 -19.74
CA LEU A 157 -3.61 14.21 -19.32
C LEU A 157 -2.13 14.59 -19.48
N VAL A 158 -1.21 13.77 -18.97
CA VAL A 158 0.24 14.02 -19.06
C VAL A 158 0.67 14.11 -20.53
N ASN A 159 0.20 13.21 -21.39
CA ASN A 159 0.50 13.22 -22.82
C ASN A 159 -0.04 14.49 -23.51
N ALA A 160 -1.26 14.92 -23.16
CA ALA A 160 -1.85 16.12 -23.73
C ALA A 160 -1.14 17.42 -23.31
N LEU A 161 -0.61 17.47 -22.08
CA LEU A 161 0.18 18.60 -21.60
C LEU A 161 1.60 18.62 -22.20
N GLN A 162 2.13 17.45 -22.55
CA GLN A 162 3.45 17.31 -23.15
C GLN A 162 3.48 17.67 -24.64
N ALA A 163 2.42 17.34 -25.39
CA ALA A 163 2.25 17.70 -26.81
C ALA A 163 2.06 19.21 -26.99
#